data_AF-A0A0M2PTA4-F1
#
_entry.id   AF-A0A0M2PTA4-F1
#
_cell.length_a   1.000
_cell.length_b   1.000
_cell.length_c   1.000
_cell.angle_alpha   90.00
_cell.angle_beta   90.00
_cell.angle_gamma   90.00
#
_symmetry.space_group_name_H-M   'P 1'
#
loop_
_entity.id
_entity.type
_entity.pdbx_description
1 polymer ?
#
loop_
_entity_poly.entity_id
_entity_poly.type
_entity_poly.pdbx_seq_one_letter_code
_entity_poly.pdbx_strand_id
1 'polypeptide(L)'
;MALGWGVGALGQPAIAVDVILPDRCPLLFRPLIQELLPSLPSYINRVLIRERAADPDSPTPGAGESAPNFQPDYLLLVGKVDFRELSVAEFAQTYPHLDLGDLLTMPYLQQVFLTTLERHHGPQGSTTQQRAYWLFLRSQPLDHGWELVKVLTLPGNATGYATGEATGEATGDATGYATPATVPGSQPQGIVPQDRTDGPLAIAVRQQLQHCRIGWERSDP
;
A
#
# COMPACT_ATOMS: atom_id res chain seq x y z
N MET A 1 31.39 51.66 -7.06
CA MET A 1 31.63 50.40 -6.32
C MET A 1 30.37 50.15 -5.49
N ALA A 2 29.45 49.29 -5.95
CA ALA A 2 29.42 47.84 -5.69
C ALA A 2 29.13 47.56 -4.20
N LEU A 3 28.10 46.85 -3.73
CA LEU A 3 27.16 45.88 -4.33
C LEU A 3 25.88 45.83 -3.48
N GLY A 4 24.75 45.54 -4.12
CA GLY A 4 23.49 45.22 -3.45
C GLY A 4 23.49 43.80 -2.85
N TRP A 5 22.72 43.62 -1.79
CA TRP A 5 22.41 42.32 -1.22
C TRP A 5 20.92 42.05 -1.42
N GLY A 6 20.62 41.27 -2.45
CA GLY A 6 19.33 40.58 -2.58
C GLY A 6 19.36 39.36 -1.69
N VAL A 7 18.46 39.31 -0.71
CA VAL A 7 18.20 38.07 0.03
C VAL A 7 17.14 37.34 -0.76
N GLY A 8 17.59 36.34 -1.53
CA GLY A 8 16.71 35.40 -2.21
C GLY A 8 15.86 34.66 -1.20
N ALA A 9 14.55 34.64 -1.45
CA ALA A 9 13.61 33.78 -0.77
C ALA A 9 14.07 32.33 -0.94
N LEU A 10 14.54 31.72 0.15
CA LEU A 10 14.83 30.30 0.19
C LEU A 10 13.53 29.52 0.14
N GLY A 11 13.55 28.53 -0.75
CA GLY A 11 12.42 27.75 -1.22
C GLY A 11 11.52 27.21 -0.13
N GLN A 12 10.22 27.31 -0.41
CA GLN A 12 9.17 26.55 0.23
C GLN A 12 9.55 25.05 0.24
N PRO A 13 9.43 24.34 1.37
CA PRO A 13 9.43 22.88 1.32
C PRO A 13 8.20 22.43 0.53
N ALA A 14 8.44 21.42 -0.32
CA ALA A 14 7.51 20.85 -1.27
C ALA A 14 6.11 20.64 -0.68
N ILE A 15 5.13 21.01 -1.51
CA ILE A 15 3.71 20.77 -1.30
C ILE A 15 3.52 19.29 -0.98
N ALA A 16 3.22 18.97 0.27
CA ALA A 16 2.51 17.74 0.59
C ALA A 16 1.12 17.92 -0.02
N VAL A 17 0.97 17.51 -1.27
CA VAL A 17 -0.37 17.37 -1.85
C VAL A 17 -0.97 16.20 -1.09
N ASP A 18 -1.73 16.52 -0.04
CA ASP A 18 -2.71 15.58 0.49
C ASP A 18 -3.69 15.41 -0.66
N VAL A 19 -3.44 14.40 -1.51
CA VAL A 19 -4.41 13.98 -2.54
C VAL A 19 -5.54 13.34 -1.75
N ILE A 20 -6.40 14.19 -1.20
CA ILE A 20 -7.70 13.78 -0.71
C ILE A 20 -8.42 13.26 -1.95
N LEU A 21 -8.99 12.04 -1.88
CA LEU A 21 -9.83 11.58 -2.98
C LEU A 21 -10.90 12.62 -3.27
N PRO A 22 -11.32 12.80 -4.53
CA PRO A 22 -12.45 13.68 -4.83
C PRO A 22 -13.65 13.34 -3.93
N ASP A 23 -14.52 14.32 -3.69
CA ASP A 23 -15.71 14.19 -2.82
C ASP A 23 -16.65 13.03 -3.21
N ARG A 24 -16.40 12.36 -4.35
CA ARG A 24 -17.10 11.18 -4.82
C ARG A 24 -16.09 10.11 -5.24
N CYS A 25 -16.24 8.90 -4.71
CA CYS A 25 -15.46 7.77 -5.20
C CYS A 25 -15.91 7.38 -6.62
N PRO A 26 -14.97 7.02 -7.51
CA PRO A 26 -15.34 6.48 -8.81
C PRO A 26 -16.14 5.18 -8.67
N LEU A 27 -17.26 5.11 -9.40
CA LEU A 27 -18.10 3.90 -9.46
C LEU A 27 -17.40 2.75 -10.21
N LEU A 28 -16.49 3.10 -11.12
CA LEU A 28 -15.73 2.15 -11.92
C LEU A 28 -14.46 1.74 -11.18
N PHE A 29 -14.17 0.44 -11.22
CA PHE A 29 -13.06 -0.15 -10.48
C PHE A 29 -11.69 0.45 -10.85
N ARG A 30 -11.39 0.58 -12.14
CA ARG A 30 -10.07 1.06 -12.58
C ARG A 30 -9.82 2.53 -12.19
N PRO A 31 -10.75 3.47 -12.45
CA PRO A 31 -10.62 4.84 -11.95
C PRO A 31 -10.48 4.92 -10.43
N LEU A 32 -11.25 4.12 -9.67
CA LEU A 32 -11.13 4.06 -8.21
C LEU A 32 -9.69 3.75 -7.80
N ILE A 33 -9.13 2.66 -8.34
CA ILE A 33 -7.76 2.27 -8.03
C ILE A 33 -6.79 3.39 -8.42
N GLN A 34 -6.91 3.96 -9.62
CA GLN A 34 -6.02 5.02 -10.08
C GLN A 34 -6.02 6.26 -9.17
N GLU A 35 -7.15 6.62 -8.59
CA GLU A 35 -7.26 7.71 -7.62
C GLU A 35 -6.79 7.29 -6.21
N LEU A 36 -6.91 6.01 -5.88
CA LEU A 36 -6.48 5.47 -4.59
C LEU A 36 -4.95 5.52 -4.44
N LEU A 37 -4.20 5.13 -5.47
CA LEU A 37 -2.76 4.88 -5.39
C LEU A 37 -1.92 6.07 -4.91
N PRO A 38 -2.11 7.31 -5.43
CA PRO A 38 -1.25 8.44 -5.07
C PRO A 38 -1.34 8.82 -3.59
N SER A 39 -2.47 8.55 -2.95
CA SER A 39 -2.71 8.95 -1.55
C SER A 39 -2.47 7.81 -0.56
N LEU A 40 -2.34 6.55 -1.02
CA LEU A 40 -2.04 5.40 -0.17
C LEU A 40 -0.82 5.60 0.74
N PRO A 41 0.35 6.12 0.28
CA PRO A 41 1.47 6.41 1.16
C PRO A 41 1.09 7.30 2.34
N SER A 42 0.35 8.38 2.09
CA SER A 42 -0.09 9.31 3.13
C SER A 42 -1.06 8.68 4.11
N TYR A 43 -2.02 7.88 3.64
CA TYR A 43 -2.97 7.19 4.52
C TYR A 43 -2.30 6.09 5.35
N ILE A 44 -1.46 5.27 4.73
CA ILE A 44 -0.77 4.15 5.39
C ILE A 44 0.20 4.68 6.44
N ASN A 45 0.98 5.71 6.12
CA ASN A 45 1.90 6.32 7.09
C ASN A 45 1.14 6.92 8.29
N ARG A 46 -0.05 7.51 8.07
CA ARG A 46 -0.92 7.95 9.18
C ARG A 46 -1.39 6.78 10.04
N VAL A 47 -1.74 5.63 9.45
CA VAL A 47 -2.11 4.42 10.20
C VAL A 47 -0.92 3.89 11.00
N LEU A 48 0.25 3.71 10.37
CA LEU A 48 1.47 3.20 11.00
C LEU A 48 1.89 4.05 12.21
N ILE A 49 1.84 5.38 12.09
CA ILE A 49 2.15 6.29 13.20
C ILE A 49 1.13 6.13 14.35
N ARG A 50 -0.17 6.02 14.02
CA ARG A 50 -1.25 5.92 15.01
C ARG A 50 -1.25 4.59 15.75
N GLU A 51 -1.11 3.48 15.04
CA GLU A 51 -1.04 2.14 15.65
C GLU A 51 0.10 2.06 16.63
N ARG A 52 1.25 2.63 16.27
CA ARG A 52 2.39 2.69 17.17
C ARG A 52 2.14 3.56 18.39
N ALA A 53 1.53 4.74 18.22
CA ALA A 53 1.20 5.60 19.34
C ALA A 53 0.16 4.97 20.29
N ALA A 54 -0.64 4.03 19.80
CA ALA A 54 -1.65 3.31 20.57
C ALA A 54 -1.07 2.10 21.33
N ASP A 55 0.15 1.66 21.02
CA ASP A 55 0.84 0.59 21.73
C ASP A 55 1.54 1.15 22.98
N PRO A 56 1.03 0.86 24.19
CA PRO A 56 1.55 1.41 25.44
C PRO A 56 2.93 0.86 25.84
N ASP A 57 3.32 -0.29 25.27
CA ASP A 57 4.65 -0.88 25.46
C ASP A 57 5.64 -0.43 24.38
N SER A 58 5.18 0.32 23.37
CA SER A 58 6.05 0.95 22.38
C SER A 58 6.81 2.11 23.05
N PRO A 59 8.14 2.20 22.89
CA PRO A 59 8.89 3.32 23.44
C PRO A 59 8.35 4.63 22.84
N THR A 60 7.66 5.40 23.68
CA THR A 60 7.19 6.76 23.36
C THR A 60 8.36 7.58 22.85
N PRO A 61 8.27 8.24 21.68
CA PRO A 61 9.27 9.22 21.29
C PRO A 61 9.22 10.38 22.28
N GLY A 62 10.17 10.43 23.23
CA GLY A 62 10.35 11.55 24.15
C GLY A 62 10.28 11.25 25.65
N ALA A 63 10.10 10.00 26.09
CA ALA A 63 10.10 9.66 27.52
C ALA A 63 11.33 8.80 27.89
N GLY A 64 12.44 9.48 28.24
CA GLY A 64 13.63 8.89 28.87
C GLY A 64 14.79 8.62 27.92
N GLU A 65 15.98 9.11 28.29
CA GLU A 65 17.28 9.04 27.57
C GLU A 65 17.83 7.62 27.31
N SER A 66 17.01 6.58 27.32
CA SER A 66 17.45 5.19 27.08
C SER A 66 16.44 4.30 26.37
N ALA A 67 15.32 4.85 25.89
CA ALA A 67 14.43 4.11 25.02
C ALA A 67 15.13 3.89 23.66
N PRO A 68 15.21 2.64 23.13
CA PRO A 68 15.76 2.43 21.81
C PRO A 68 14.96 3.29 20.83
N ASN A 69 15.69 4.08 20.04
CA ASN A 69 15.19 5.05 19.08
C ASN A 69 14.52 4.33 17.90
N PHE A 70 13.46 3.57 18.18
CA PHE A 70 12.70 2.85 17.18
C PHE A 70 11.97 3.91 16.36
N GLN A 71 12.24 3.99 15.07
CA GLN A 71 11.47 4.82 14.13
C GLN A 71 10.31 3.96 13.59
N PRO A 72 9.12 4.53 13.30
CA PRO A 72 8.04 3.74 12.74
C PRO A 72 8.40 3.32 11.31
N ASP A 73 7.82 2.22 10.85
CA ASP A 73 7.92 1.83 9.46
C ASP A 73 7.17 2.84 8.58
N TYR A 74 7.60 2.97 7.33
CA TYR A 74 6.99 3.90 6.38
C TYR A 74 6.78 3.22 5.03
N LEU A 75 5.61 3.46 4.43
CA LEU A 75 5.42 3.26 3.02
C LEU A 75 5.99 4.46 2.25
N LEU A 76 7.04 4.22 1.46
CA LEU A 76 7.71 5.25 0.67
C LEU A 76 6.98 5.53 -0.65
N LEU A 77 6.60 4.47 -1.35
CA LEU A 77 5.92 4.56 -2.64
C LEU A 77 5.04 3.35 -2.90
N VAL A 78 4.01 3.58 -3.70
CA VAL A 78 3.23 2.51 -4.35
C VAL A 78 3.71 2.43 -5.79
N GLY A 79 4.10 1.23 -6.20
CA GLY A 79 4.55 0.94 -7.56
C GLY A 79 3.40 0.81 -8.55
N LYS A 80 3.73 0.31 -9.74
CA LYS A 80 2.74 0.12 -10.80
C LYS A 80 1.70 -0.94 -10.41
N VAL A 81 0.45 -0.67 -10.79
CA VAL A 81 -0.66 -1.62 -10.65
C VAL A 81 -0.81 -2.52 -11.87
N ASP A 82 -1.29 -3.73 -11.62
CA ASP A 82 -1.73 -4.68 -12.64
C ASP A 82 -3.13 -5.17 -12.30
N PHE A 83 -3.98 -5.29 -13.32
CA PHE A 83 -5.38 -5.73 -13.18
C PHE A 83 -5.56 -7.18 -13.67
N ARG A 84 -4.46 -7.88 -13.95
CA ARG A 84 -4.50 -9.32 -14.23
C ARG A 84 -5.01 -10.06 -13.00
N GLU A 85 -5.98 -10.91 -13.26
CA GLU A 85 -6.67 -11.66 -12.24
C GLU A 85 -5.81 -12.82 -11.72
N LEU A 86 -5.67 -12.92 -10.40
CA LEU A 86 -5.22 -14.14 -9.74
C LEU A 86 -6.33 -15.18 -9.85
N SER A 87 -5.98 -16.40 -10.29
CA SER A 87 -6.89 -17.54 -10.22
C SER A 87 -7.08 -17.93 -8.76
N VAL A 88 -8.14 -17.40 -8.12
CA VAL A 88 -8.44 -17.66 -6.71
C VAL A 88 -8.61 -19.16 -6.45
N ALA A 89 -9.17 -19.91 -7.40
CA ALA A 89 -9.36 -21.35 -7.27
C ALA A 89 -8.03 -22.11 -7.19
N GLU A 90 -7.09 -21.82 -8.10
CA GLU A 90 -5.75 -22.43 -8.08
C GLU A 90 -4.95 -22.00 -6.85
N PHE A 91 -5.07 -20.72 -6.48
CA PHE A 91 -4.38 -20.19 -5.32
C PHE A 91 -4.89 -20.79 -4.00
N ALA A 92 -6.21 -21.00 -3.88
CA ALA A 92 -6.83 -21.65 -2.71
C ALA A 92 -6.41 -23.12 -2.58
N GLN A 93 -6.26 -23.84 -3.70
CA GLN A 93 -5.75 -25.21 -3.69
C GLN A 93 -4.28 -25.27 -3.23
N THR A 94 -3.48 -24.29 -3.66
CA THR A 94 -2.05 -24.22 -3.33
C THR A 94 -1.82 -23.77 -1.89
N TYR A 95 -2.65 -22.85 -1.38
CA TYR A 95 -2.50 -22.20 -0.08
C TYR A 95 -3.80 -22.28 0.74
N PRO A 96 -4.17 -23.48 1.22
CA PRO A 96 -5.43 -23.69 1.93
C PRO A 96 -5.54 -22.92 3.25
N HIS A 97 -4.41 -22.50 3.84
CA HIS A 97 -4.36 -21.74 5.08
C HIS A 97 -4.87 -20.29 4.96
N LEU A 98 -5.06 -19.77 3.74
CA LEU A 98 -5.50 -18.39 3.50
C LEU A 98 -7.02 -18.20 3.54
N ASP A 99 -7.76 -19.30 3.66
CA ASP A 99 -9.23 -19.34 3.71
C ASP A 99 -9.88 -18.42 2.65
N LEU A 100 -9.75 -18.85 1.38
CA LEU A 100 -10.23 -18.10 0.22
C LEU A 100 -11.58 -18.60 -0.29
N GLY A 101 -12.24 -19.51 0.44
CA GLY A 101 -13.51 -20.11 0.04
C GLY A 101 -14.58 -19.07 -0.24
N ASP A 102 -14.68 -18.06 0.62
CA ASP A 102 -15.64 -16.96 0.48
C ASP A 102 -15.44 -16.16 -0.81
N LEU A 103 -14.18 -15.93 -1.22
CA LEU A 103 -13.89 -15.17 -2.44
C LEU A 103 -14.35 -15.88 -3.72
N LEU A 104 -14.36 -17.22 -3.74
CA LEU A 104 -14.75 -18.01 -4.92
C LEU A 104 -16.22 -17.84 -5.30
N THR A 105 -17.05 -17.54 -4.32
CA THR A 105 -18.51 -17.42 -4.50
C THR A 105 -18.99 -15.98 -4.40
N MET A 106 -18.07 -15.03 -4.19
CA MET A 106 -18.43 -13.64 -3.94
C MET A 106 -18.84 -12.93 -5.23
N PRO A 107 -20.10 -12.44 -5.32
CA PRO A 107 -20.53 -11.68 -6.49
C PRO A 107 -19.85 -10.32 -6.54
N TYR A 108 -19.65 -9.83 -7.77
CA TYR A 108 -19.08 -8.50 -8.04
C TYR A 108 -17.69 -8.26 -7.43
N LEU A 109 -16.92 -9.32 -7.23
CA LEU A 109 -15.54 -9.23 -6.80
C LEU A 109 -14.66 -8.70 -7.95
N GLN A 110 -13.77 -7.79 -7.62
CA GLN A 110 -12.71 -7.28 -8.48
C GLN A 110 -11.38 -7.38 -7.74
N GLN A 111 -10.29 -7.47 -8.49
CA GLN A 111 -8.96 -7.58 -7.90
C GLN A 111 -7.94 -6.69 -8.59
N VAL A 112 -6.98 -6.24 -7.81
CA VAL A 112 -5.83 -5.48 -8.30
C VAL A 112 -4.57 -5.98 -7.62
N PHE A 113 -3.53 -6.13 -8.42
CA PHE A 113 -2.17 -6.35 -7.95
C PHE A 113 -1.43 -5.01 -7.86
N LEU A 114 -0.69 -4.82 -6.78
CA LEU A 114 0.19 -3.67 -6.61
C LEU A 114 1.49 -4.06 -5.92
N THR A 115 2.52 -3.24 -6.11
CA THR A 115 3.76 -3.33 -5.34
C THR A 115 3.96 -2.08 -4.50
N THR A 116 4.76 -2.20 -3.46
CA THR A 116 5.07 -1.11 -2.53
C THR A 116 6.56 -1.13 -2.22
N LEU A 117 7.15 0.03 -1.94
CA LEU A 117 8.46 0.14 -1.33
C LEU A 117 8.28 0.63 0.10
N GLU A 118 8.64 -0.21 1.06
CA GLU A 118 8.50 0.06 2.47
C GLU A 118 9.88 0.23 3.10
N ARG A 119 9.97 1.13 4.06
CA ARG A 119 11.13 1.31 4.91
C ARG A 119 10.81 0.71 6.27
N HIS A 120 11.58 -0.30 6.64
CA HIS A 120 11.53 -0.90 7.95
C HIS A 120 12.67 -0.35 8.82
N HIS A 121 12.36 -0.05 10.08
CA HIS A 121 13.35 0.44 11.03
C HIS A 121 13.52 -0.58 12.16
N GLY A 122 14.72 -1.17 12.23
CA GLY A 122 15.09 -2.13 13.26
C GLY A 122 16.25 -1.65 14.13
N PRO A 123 16.62 -2.43 15.16
CA PRO A 123 17.75 -2.12 16.03
C PRO A 123 19.09 -1.97 15.31
N GLN A 124 19.24 -2.63 14.15
CA GLN A 124 20.46 -2.65 13.34
C GLN A 124 20.49 -1.57 12.25
N GLY A 125 19.47 -0.71 12.19
CA GLY A 125 19.35 0.35 11.18
C GLY A 125 18.06 0.24 10.38
N SER A 126 18.03 0.96 9.27
CA SER A 126 16.88 0.97 8.36
C SER A 126 17.13 0.08 7.16
N THR A 127 16.15 -0.75 6.82
CA THR A 127 16.15 -1.53 5.59
C THR A 127 14.99 -1.07 4.70
N THR A 128 15.16 -1.20 3.39
CA THR A 128 14.10 -0.94 2.43
C THR A 128 13.70 -2.27 1.81
N GLN A 129 12.40 -2.55 1.76
CA GLN A 129 11.85 -3.80 1.26
C GLN A 129 10.73 -3.50 0.27
N GLN A 130 10.76 -4.18 -0.88
CA GLN A 130 9.62 -4.18 -1.79
C GLN A 130 8.66 -5.30 -1.42
N ARG A 131 7.36 -5.01 -1.36
CA ARG A 131 6.30 -6.00 -1.13
C ARG A 131 5.28 -6.00 -2.25
N ALA A 132 4.69 -7.16 -2.48
CA ALA A 132 3.64 -7.39 -3.46
C ALA A 132 2.32 -7.68 -2.76
N TYR A 133 1.24 -7.13 -3.27
CA TYR A 133 -0.10 -7.25 -2.70
C TYR A 133 -1.14 -7.55 -3.78
N TRP A 134 -2.09 -8.42 -3.45
CA TRP A 134 -3.39 -8.52 -4.12
C TRP A 134 -4.46 -7.96 -3.20
N LEU A 135 -5.23 -7.01 -3.72
CA LEU A 135 -6.39 -6.45 -3.04
C LEU A 135 -7.63 -6.96 -3.74
N PHE A 136 -8.58 -7.46 -2.95
CA PHE A 136 -9.88 -7.94 -3.41
C PHE A 136 -10.94 -6.96 -2.94
N LEU A 137 -11.64 -6.33 -3.88
CA LEU A 137 -12.67 -5.36 -3.60
C LEU A 137 -14.00 -5.83 -4.17
N ARG A 138 -15.07 -5.66 -3.41
CA ARG A 138 -16.44 -5.95 -3.84
C ARG A 138 -17.16 -4.64 -4.12
N SER A 139 -17.85 -4.54 -5.26
CA SER A 139 -18.78 -3.44 -5.46
C SER A 139 -20.09 -3.72 -4.72
N GLN A 140 -20.62 -2.70 -4.06
CA GLN A 140 -21.88 -2.76 -3.32
C GLN A 140 -23.00 -2.21 -4.22
N PRO A 141 -23.95 -3.06 -4.68
CA PRO A 141 -24.97 -2.63 -5.63
C PRO A 141 -25.94 -1.57 -5.10
N LEU A 142 -26.16 -1.54 -3.78
CA LEU A 142 -27.15 -0.66 -3.13
C LEU A 142 -26.58 0.72 -2.77
N ASP A 143 -25.28 0.78 -2.44
CA ASP A 143 -24.66 1.99 -1.88
C ASP A 143 -23.63 2.63 -2.82
N HIS A 144 -23.57 2.18 -4.08
CA HIS A 144 -22.65 2.68 -5.11
C HIS A 144 -21.17 2.72 -4.66
N GLY A 145 -20.80 1.83 -3.75
CA GLY A 145 -19.53 1.87 -3.04
C GLY A 145 -18.64 0.66 -3.34
N TRP A 146 -17.40 0.78 -2.87
CA TRP A 146 -16.43 -0.32 -2.89
C TRP A 146 -16.08 -0.71 -1.47
N GLU A 147 -15.95 -2.01 -1.25
CA GLU A 147 -15.55 -2.59 0.03
C GLU A 147 -14.31 -3.44 -0.17
N LEU A 148 -13.28 -3.19 0.64
CA LEU A 148 -12.11 -4.07 0.68
C LEU A 148 -12.46 -5.34 1.46
N VAL A 149 -12.38 -6.49 0.78
CA VAL A 149 -12.74 -7.80 1.32
C VAL A 149 -11.51 -8.53 1.85
N LYS A 150 -10.45 -8.61 1.04
CA LYS A 150 -9.25 -9.37 1.40
C LYS A 150 -8.00 -8.69 0.86
N VAL A 151 -6.89 -8.81 1.60
CA VAL A 151 -5.56 -8.41 1.16
C VAL A 151 -4.60 -9.57 1.35
N LEU A 152 -3.97 -10.01 0.26
CA LEU A 152 -2.95 -11.04 0.29
C LEU A 152 -1.60 -10.41 -0.02
N THR A 153 -0.54 -10.89 0.64
CA THR A 153 0.84 -10.50 0.33
C THR A 153 1.74 -11.71 0.14
N LEU A 154 2.72 -11.61 -0.74
CA LEU A 154 3.81 -12.58 -0.84
C LEU A 154 5.02 -12.04 -0.06
N PRO A 155 5.43 -12.67 1.05
CA PRO A 155 6.63 -12.28 1.77
C PRO A 155 7.87 -12.71 0.98
N GLY A 156 8.51 -11.77 0.31
CA GLY A 156 9.77 -11.99 -0.40
C GLY A 156 10.34 -10.67 -0.87
N ASN A 157 11.66 -10.61 -1.04
CA ASN A 157 12.26 -9.48 -1.73
C ASN A 157 11.80 -9.56 -3.19
N ALA A 158 11.04 -8.56 -3.65
CA ALA A 158 10.48 -8.58 -5.00
C ALA A 158 11.55 -8.58 -6.11
N THR A 159 12.83 -8.51 -5.75
CA THR A 159 13.99 -8.79 -6.61
C THR A 159 13.88 -10.11 -7.38
N GLY A 160 13.13 -11.11 -6.89
CA GLY A 160 12.87 -12.37 -7.61
C GLY A 160 11.69 -12.35 -8.60
N TYR A 161 10.81 -11.34 -8.51
CA TYR A 161 9.68 -11.14 -9.44
C TYR A 161 9.99 -10.08 -10.51
N ALA A 162 11.12 -9.39 -10.36
CA ALA A 162 11.71 -8.51 -11.34
C ALA A 162 12.88 -9.22 -12.04
N THR A 163 12.60 -10.03 -13.06
CA THR A 163 13.61 -10.35 -14.08
C THR A 163 13.77 -9.11 -14.98
N GLY A 164 14.44 -8.10 -14.44
CA GLY A 164 14.87 -6.88 -15.09
C GLY A 164 16.02 -6.36 -14.25
N GLU A 165 17.22 -6.54 -14.76
CA GLU A 165 18.50 -6.21 -14.14
C GLU A 165 18.49 -4.76 -13.59
N ALA A 166 18.36 -4.60 -12.27
CA ALA A 166 18.49 -3.31 -11.61
C ALA A 166 19.98 -2.98 -11.47
N THR A 167 20.60 -2.54 -12.56
CA THR A 167 21.82 -1.74 -12.49
C THR A 167 21.38 -0.28 -12.55
N GLY A 168 21.29 0.39 -11.40
CA GLY A 168 20.84 1.77 -11.38
C GLY A 168 20.79 2.37 -9.98
N GLU A 169 21.76 3.23 -9.73
CA GLU A 169 21.87 4.18 -8.63
C GLU A 169 20.51 4.84 -8.31
N ALA A 170 20.25 5.01 -7.00
CA ALA A 170 19.01 5.57 -6.45
C ALA A 170 18.73 7.00 -6.94
N THR A 171 18.16 7.11 -8.14
CA THR A 171 17.66 8.35 -8.71
C THR A 171 16.36 8.04 -9.43
N GLY A 172 15.26 8.25 -8.71
CA GLY A 172 13.93 8.58 -9.24
C GLY A 172 13.51 7.97 -10.58
N ASP A 173 13.51 6.65 -10.72
CA ASP A 173 12.62 5.95 -11.66
C ASP A 173 12.51 4.48 -11.26
N ALA A 174 11.54 4.14 -10.42
CA ALA A 174 11.23 2.74 -10.11
C ALA A 174 10.41 2.13 -11.25
N THR A 175 11.01 2.00 -12.44
CA THR A 175 10.42 1.36 -13.63
C THR A 175 10.61 -0.17 -13.65
N GLY A 176 11.01 -0.78 -12.54
CA GLY A 176 11.12 -2.24 -12.41
C GLY A 176 9.78 -2.95 -12.62
N TYR A 177 9.65 -3.66 -13.73
CA TYR A 177 8.47 -4.45 -14.05
C TYR A 177 8.40 -5.69 -13.15
N ALA A 178 7.50 -5.65 -12.16
CA ALA A 178 6.98 -6.86 -11.56
C ALA A 178 5.79 -7.33 -12.40
N THR A 179 6.00 -8.30 -13.28
CA THR A 179 4.90 -9.10 -13.82
C THR A 179 4.52 -10.16 -12.80
N PRO A 180 3.24 -10.37 -12.43
CA PRO A 180 2.83 -11.65 -11.85
C PRO A 180 3.37 -12.76 -12.73
N ALA A 181 4.35 -13.49 -12.21
CA ALA A 181 4.83 -14.69 -12.84
C ALA A 181 3.63 -15.64 -12.95
N THR A 182 3.41 -16.20 -14.15
CA THR A 182 2.77 -17.51 -14.25
C THR A 182 3.49 -18.38 -13.24
N VAL A 183 2.82 -18.86 -12.18
CA VAL A 183 3.43 -19.72 -11.17
C VAL A 183 4.14 -20.87 -11.90
N PRO A 184 5.48 -20.88 -12.05
CA PRO A 184 6.15 -22.03 -12.63
C PRO A 184 6.45 -22.96 -11.45
N GLY A 185 6.20 -24.25 -11.64
CA GLY A 185 6.32 -25.31 -10.63
C GLY A 185 7.73 -25.56 -10.06
N SER A 186 8.40 -24.53 -9.56
CA SER A 186 9.63 -24.63 -8.78
C SER A 186 9.57 -23.60 -7.64
N GLN A 187 9.04 -24.04 -6.50
CA GLN A 187 9.08 -23.31 -5.22
C GLN A 187 10.55 -23.02 -4.84
N PRO A 188 10.97 -21.74 -4.72
CA PRO A 188 12.02 -21.42 -3.76
C PRO A 188 11.42 -21.67 -2.37
N GLN A 189 12.05 -22.55 -1.59
CA GLN A 189 11.65 -22.81 -0.20
C GLN A 189 11.61 -21.48 0.56
N GLY A 190 10.43 -21.05 1.05
CA GLY A 190 10.32 -19.97 2.05
C GLY A 190 9.37 -18.81 1.76
N ILE A 191 8.78 -18.67 0.56
CA ILE A 191 7.80 -17.60 0.28
C ILE A 191 6.38 -18.16 0.43
N VAL A 192 5.81 -18.01 1.62
CA VAL A 192 4.42 -18.44 1.91
C VAL A 192 3.52 -17.19 1.94
N PRO A 193 2.54 -17.04 1.03
CA PRO A 193 1.65 -15.90 1.06
C PRO A 193 0.92 -15.78 2.41
N GLN A 194 0.67 -14.54 2.81
CA GLN A 194 0.05 -14.17 4.08
C GLN A 194 -1.23 -13.40 3.82
N ASP A 195 -2.24 -13.65 4.66
CA ASP A 195 -3.39 -12.77 4.79
C ASP A 195 -2.97 -11.51 5.57
N ARG A 196 -3.22 -10.34 5.00
CA ARG A 196 -2.94 -9.01 5.57
C ARG A 196 -4.18 -8.13 5.55
N THR A 197 -5.36 -8.76 5.60
CA THR A 197 -6.65 -8.08 5.62
C THR A 197 -6.82 -7.18 6.85
N ASP A 198 -6.08 -7.41 7.93
CA ASP A 198 -6.05 -6.52 9.11
C ASP A 198 -4.79 -5.66 9.19
N GLY A 199 -3.97 -5.63 8.13
CA GLY A 199 -2.73 -4.88 8.11
C GLY A 199 -2.92 -3.38 7.79
N PRO A 200 -1.85 -2.58 7.94
CA PRO A 200 -1.89 -1.12 7.73
C PRO A 200 -2.37 -0.71 6.34
N LEU A 201 -1.97 -1.44 5.30
CA LEU A 201 -2.46 -1.24 3.93
C LEU A 201 -3.98 -1.42 3.85
N ALA A 202 -4.52 -2.49 4.43
CA ALA A 202 -5.95 -2.77 4.40
C ALA A 202 -6.75 -1.72 5.19
N ILE A 203 -6.25 -1.31 6.36
CA ILE A 203 -6.86 -0.27 7.18
C ILE A 203 -6.89 1.06 6.43
N ALA A 204 -5.78 1.46 5.81
CA ALA A 204 -5.69 2.69 5.04
C ALA A 204 -6.67 2.70 3.85
N VAL A 205 -6.70 1.60 3.07
CA VAL A 205 -7.64 1.45 1.95
C VAL A 205 -9.08 1.56 2.46
N ARG A 206 -9.44 0.88 3.56
CA ARG A 206 -10.80 0.99 4.14
C ARG A 206 -11.14 2.41 4.58
N GLN A 207 -10.25 3.08 5.29
CA GLN A 207 -10.47 4.48 5.72
C GLN A 207 -10.71 5.40 4.52
N GLN A 208 -9.94 5.19 3.46
CA GLN A 208 -10.04 5.97 2.23
C GLN A 208 -11.35 5.71 1.48
N LEU A 209 -11.78 4.44 1.36
CA LEU A 209 -13.08 4.05 0.82
C LEU A 209 -14.24 4.60 1.67
N GLN A 210 -14.10 4.65 2.98
CA GLN A 210 -15.09 5.24 3.88
C GLN A 210 -15.22 6.76 3.71
N HIS A 211 -14.10 7.48 3.62
CA HIS A 211 -14.11 8.93 3.39
C HIS A 211 -14.82 9.28 2.08
N CYS A 212 -14.54 8.51 1.03
CA CYS A 212 -15.25 8.57 -0.23
C CYS A 212 -16.77 8.42 -0.11
N ARG A 213 -17.23 7.44 0.67
CA ARG A 213 -18.66 7.16 0.84
C ARG A 213 -19.37 8.30 1.57
N ILE A 214 -18.73 8.87 2.60
CA ILE A 214 -19.27 10.02 3.35
C ILE A 214 -19.37 11.26 2.45
N GLY A 215 -18.41 11.47 1.56
CA GLY A 215 -18.46 12.55 0.56
C GLY A 215 -19.65 12.41 -0.38
N TRP A 216 -19.96 11.18 -0.82
CA TRP A 216 -21.12 10.89 -1.65
C TRP A 216 -22.44 11.24 -0.96
N GLU A 217 -22.66 10.76 0.27
CA GLU A 217 -23.90 11.01 1.03
C GLU A 217 -24.17 12.50 1.26
N ARG A 218 -23.12 13.33 1.40
CA ARG A 218 -23.27 14.78 1.57
C ARG A 218 -23.57 15.53 0.27
N SER A 219 -23.33 14.89 -0.87
CA SER A 219 -23.43 15.50 -2.19
C SER A 219 -24.76 15.20 -2.89
N ASP A 220 -25.63 14.37 -2.29
CA ASP A 220 -27.00 14.14 -2.74
C ASP A 220 -27.93 15.24 -2.16
N PRO A 221 -28.56 16.06 -3.01
CA PRO A 221 -29.43 17.17 -2.59
C PRO A 221 -30.80 16.72 -2.06
#